data_AF-A0A6P0TB50-F1
#
_entry.id   AF-A0A6P0TB50-F1
#
_cell.length_a   1.000
_cell.length_b   1.000
_cell.length_c   1.000
_cell.angle_alpha   90.00
_cell.angle_beta   90.00
_cell.angle_gamma   90.00
#
_symmetry.space_group_name_H-M   'P 1'
#
loop_
_entity.id
_entity.type
_entity.pdbx_description
1 polymer ?
#
loop_
_entity_poly.entity_id
_entity_poly.type
_entity_poly.pdbx_seq_one_letter_code
_entity_poly.pdbx_strand_id
1 'polypeptide(L)'
;MTKSHRSRRPDPTSHQTIGQRGEELVSEWLQQLGWQVLHQRWRCRWGELDIVAQTPKPTPMIIVVEVKVRNQKSWDNAGLLAITPQKQRKLWQAAELFLAEHEDLADYPYRFDVALVGRKSELKTASMGSKDCDRSGSPVQGIPVPGPQIPKQPVPAEIMPKSF
;
A
#
# COMPACT_ATOMS: atom_id res chain seq x y z
N MET A 1 11.30 36.86 -25.53
CA MET A 1 10.08 36.18 -25.02
C MET A 1 10.48 34.82 -24.43
N THR A 2 10.73 34.74 -23.13
CA THR A 2 11.18 33.51 -22.44
C THR A 2 9.98 32.72 -21.91
N LYS A 3 9.76 31.50 -22.43
CA LYS A 3 8.74 30.58 -21.91
C LYS A 3 9.20 29.99 -20.57
N SER A 4 8.61 30.48 -19.48
CA SER A 4 8.81 29.95 -18.13
C SER A 4 8.26 28.52 -18.01
N HIS A 5 9.14 27.54 -17.81
CA HIS A 5 8.79 26.18 -17.42
C HIS A 5 8.24 26.18 -15.99
N ARG A 6 6.91 26.29 -15.83
CA ARG A 6 6.25 26.07 -14.53
C ARG A 6 6.25 24.57 -14.23
N SER A 7 7.11 24.15 -13.30
CA SER A 7 7.03 22.87 -12.60
C SER A 7 5.59 22.65 -12.09
N ARG A 8 4.91 21.62 -12.61
CA ARG A 8 3.59 21.20 -12.11
C ARG A 8 3.79 20.60 -10.72
N ARG A 9 3.28 21.26 -9.69
CA ARG A 9 3.18 20.66 -8.35
C ARG A 9 2.26 19.43 -8.44
N PRO A 10 2.62 18.28 -7.84
CA PRO A 10 1.76 17.11 -7.86
C PRO A 10 0.43 17.43 -7.14
N ASP A 11 -0.67 16.96 -7.72
CA ASP A 11 -2.01 17.13 -7.19
C ASP A 11 -2.14 16.39 -5.84
N PRO A 12 -2.56 17.04 -4.74
CA PRO A 12 -2.69 16.39 -3.43
C PRO A 12 -3.63 15.16 -3.43
N THR A 13 -4.54 15.06 -4.40
CA THR A 13 -5.41 13.88 -4.58
C THR A 13 -4.65 12.63 -5.03
N SER A 14 -3.52 12.79 -5.74
CA SER A 14 -2.71 11.68 -6.25
C SER A 14 -1.95 10.94 -5.15
N HIS A 15 -1.51 11.64 -4.10
CA HIS A 15 -0.77 11.00 -3.00
C HIS A 15 -1.70 10.22 -2.07
N GLN A 16 -2.92 10.74 -1.83
CA GLN A 16 -3.93 10.07 -1.03
C GLN A 16 -4.40 8.77 -1.69
N THR A 17 -4.65 8.80 -3.00
CA THR A 17 -5.03 7.61 -3.78
C THR A 17 -3.93 6.55 -3.83
N ILE A 18 -2.65 6.96 -3.90
CA ILE A 18 -1.52 6.02 -3.84
C ILE A 18 -1.42 5.36 -2.46
N GLY A 19 -1.55 6.13 -1.38
CA GLY A 19 -1.52 5.61 -0.01
C GLY A 19 -2.63 4.57 0.24
N GLN A 20 -3.88 4.93 -0.10
CA GLN A 20 -5.04 4.04 0.01
C GLN A 20 -4.85 2.75 -0.78
N ARG A 21 -4.33 2.84 -2.01
CA ARG A 21 -4.05 1.63 -2.80
C ARG A 21 -2.98 0.75 -2.16
N GLY A 22 -2.02 1.34 -1.46
CA GLY A 22 -1.04 0.61 -0.66
C GLY A 22 -1.69 -0.16 0.49
N GLU A 23 -2.59 0.49 1.23
CA GLU A 23 -3.32 -0.12 2.35
C GLU A 23 -4.23 -1.26 1.89
N GLU A 24 -4.91 -1.09 0.76
CA GLU A 24 -5.72 -2.15 0.13
C GLU A 24 -4.86 -3.37 -0.20
N LEU A 25 -3.71 -3.17 -0.85
CA LEU A 25 -2.81 -4.26 -1.23
C LEU A 25 -2.27 -5.02 -0.01
N VAL A 26 -1.93 -4.30 1.07
CA VAL A 26 -1.48 -4.94 2.32
C VAL A 26 -2.64 -5.70 2.96
N SER A 27 -3.85 -5.14 2.98
CA SER A 27 -5.03 -5.81 3.54
C SER A 27 -5.36 -7.10 2.77
N GLU A 28 -5.35 -7.06 1.43
CA GLU A 28 -5.53 -8.23 0.56
C GLU A 28 -4.45 -9.30 0.85
N TRP A 29 -3.19 -8.88 1.01
CA TRP A 29 -2.09 -9.79 1.32
C TRP A 29 -2.24 -10.45 2.69
N LEU A 30 -2.61 -9.69 3.73
CA LEU A 30 -2.89 -10.22 5.07
C LEU A 30 -4.03 -11.26 5.04
N GLN A 31 -5.11 -10.98 4.31
CA GLN A 31 -6.21 -11.92 4.15
C GLN A 31 -5.78 -13.21 3.45
N GLN A 32 -4.89 -13.12 2.44
CA GLN A 32 -4.32 -14.31 1.78
C GLN A 32 -3.47 -15.17 2.73
N LEU A 33 -2.85 -14.56 3.74
CA LEU A 33 -2.14 -15.27 4.81
C LEU A 33 -3.09 -15.87 5.86
N GLY A 34 -4.40 -15.70 5.71
CA GLY A 34 -5.41 -16.16 6.66
C GLY A 34 -5.56 -15.25 7.88
N TRP A 35 -5.05 -14.02 7.83
CA TRP A 35 -5.23 -13.04 8.89
C TRP A 35 -6.60 -12.37 8.74
N GLN A 36 -7.22 -12.02 9.86
CA GLN A 36 -8.47 -11.27 9.86
C GLN A 36 -8.15 -9.77 9.90
N VAL A 37 -8.49 -9.03 8.85
CA VAL A 37 -8.42 -7.56 8.87
C VAL A 37 -9.62 -7.05 9.67
N LEU A 38 -9.36 -6.41 10.81
CA LEU A 38 -10.36 -5.91 11.75
C LEU A 38 -10.79 -4.48 11.39
N HIS A 39 -9.82 -3.63 11.02
CA HIS A 39 -10.08 -2.26 10.62
C HIS A 39 -9.02 -1.72 9.65
N GLN A 40 -9.39 -0.75 8.81
CA GLN A 40 -8.47 0.05 8.00
C GLN A 40 -8.74 1.54 8.24
N ARG A 41 -7.69 2.37 8.34
CA ARG A 41 -7.78 3.82 8.57
C ARG A 41 -8.60 4.19 9.81
N TRP A 42 -8.37 3.50 10.92
CA TRP A 42 -9.05 3.81 12.18
C TRP A 42 -8.48 5.10 12.77
N ARG A 43 -9.34 6.06 13.15
CA ARG A 43 -8.93 7.40 13.57
C ARG A 43 -9.36 7.70 15.00
N CYS A 44 -8.47 8.35 15.73
CA CYS A 44 -8.76 8.91 17.05
C CYS A 44 -8.01 10.21 17.29
N ARG A 45 -8.15 10.78 18.50
CA ARG A 45 -7.46 12.02 18.91
C ARG A 45 -5.93 11.93 18.90
N TRP A 46 -5.37 10.71 18.98
CA TRP A 46 -3.93 10.48 19.04
C TRP A 46 -3.29 10.24 17.67
N GLY A 47 -4.08 9.88 16.66
CA GLY A 47 -3.60 9.60 15.31
C GLY A 47 -4.53 8.69 14.51
N GLU A 48 -3.95 8.05 13.49
CA GLU A 48 -4.59 7.08 12.61
C GLU A 48 -3.81 5.76 12.68
N LEU A 49 -4.53 4.63 12.70
CA LEU A 49 -3.99 3.29 12.52
C LEU A 49 -4.34 2.83 11.10
N ASP A 50 -3.32 2.63 10.25
CA ASP A 50 -3.56 2.33 8.84
C ASP A 50 -4.29 0.99 8.68
N ILE A 51 -3.83 -0.07 9.34
CA ILE A 51 -4.47 -1.38 9.36
C ILE A 51 -4.37 -1.99 10.76
N VAL A 52 -5.47 -2.56 11.24
CA VAL A 52 -5.50 -3.44 12.42
C VAL A 52 -5.96 -4.83 11.98
N ALA A 53 -5.20 -5.85 12.30
CA ALA A 53 -5.48 -7.23 11.91
C ALA A 53 -5.22 -8.21 13.07
N GLN A 54 -5.79 -9.40 12.99
CA GLN A 54 -5.55 -10.50 13.92
C GLN A 54 -4.85 -11.65 13.18
N THR A 55 -3.78 -12.19 13.77
CA THR A 55 -3.10 -13.37 13.23
C THR A 55 -3.96 -14.62 13.38
N PRO A 56 -3.80 -15.62 12.49
CA PRO A 56 -4.50 -16.89 12.62
C PRO A 56 -4.10 -17.66 13.90
N LYS A 57 -4.94 -18.62 14.25
CA LYS A 57 -4.73 -19.60 15.36
C LYS A 57 -3.42 -20.40 15.16
N PRO A 58 -2.84 -20.99 16.23
CA PRO A 58 -3.40 -21.19 17.58
C PRO A 58 -3.17 -20.04 18.57
N THR A 59 -2.21 -19.15 18.29
CA THR A 59 -1.86 -18.01 19.16
C THR A 59 -2.21 -16.71 18.45
N PRO A 60 -3.49 -16.32 18.43
CA PRO A 60 -3.91 -15.08 17.80
C PRO A 60 -3.29 -13.87 18.53
N MET A 61 -2.90 -12.87 17.76
CA MET A 61 -2.27 -11.63 18.20
C MET A 61 -2.84 -10.48 17.36
N ILE A 62 -3.02 -9.31 17.95
CA ILE A 62 -3.41 -8.10 17.23
C ILE A 62 -2.16 -7.44 16.64
N ILE A 63 -2.20 -7.14 15.35
CA ILE A 63 -1.12 -6.49 14.62
C ILE A 63 -1.64 -5.16 14.11
N VAL A 64 -0.98 -4.09 14.52
CA VAL A 64 -1.18 -2.75 13.96
C VAL A 64 -0.11 -2.55 12.88
N VAL A 65 -0.52 -2.41 11.62
CA VAL A 65 0.40 -2.27 10.50
C VAL A 65 0.39 -0.83 10.00
N GLU A 66 1.56 -0.20 10.01
CA GLU A 66 1.81 1.07 9.34
C GLU A 66 2.23 0.80 7.89
N VAL A 67 1.55 1.41 6.92
CA VAL A 67 1.77 1.16 5.49
C VAL A 67 2.56 2.29 4.85
N LYS A 68 3.64 1.93 4.15
CA LYS A 68 4.48 2.90 3.43
C LYS A 68 4.65 2.51 1.97
N VAL A 69 4.04 3.31 1.10
CA VAL A 69 4.24 3.20 -0.35
C VAL A 69 5.51 3.93 -0.76
N ARG A 70 6.44 3.23 -1.44
CA ARG A 70 7.73 3.79 -1.88
C ARG A 70 7.93 3.63 -3.37
N ASN A 71 8.78 4.49 -3.94
CA ASN A 71 9.21 4.36 -5.33
C ASN A 71 10.41 3.42 -5.43
N GLN A 72 10.58 2.75 -6.57
CA GLN A 72 11.64 1.76 -6.80
C GLN A 72 13.07 2.29 -6.59
N LYS A 73 13.27 3.61 -6.54
CA LYS A 73 14.58 4.26 -6.32
C LYS A 73 14.88 4.63 -4.86
N SER A 74 14.00 4.30 -3.91
CA SER A 74 14.14 4.71 -2.49
C SER A 74 14.03 3.51 -1.55
N TRP A 75 14.63 2.37 -1.92
CA TRP A 75 14.67 1.13 -1.13
C TRP A 75 15.68 1.18 0.03
N ASP A 76 16.15 2.36 0.39
CA ASP A 76 17.10 2.60 1.46
C ASP A 76 16.41 2.34 2.82
N ASN A 77 17.19 1.89 3.82
CA ASN A 77 16.87 1.52 5.22
C ASN A 77 15.90 2.45 6.01
N ALA A 78 15.46 3.56 5.43
CA ALA A 78 14.50 4.51 5.95
C ALA A 78 13.07 3.97 6.15
N GLY A 79 12.74 2.74 5.71
CA GLY A 79 11.49 2.08 6.08
C GLY A 79 11.43 1.75 7.57
N LEU A 80 12.54 1.24 8.12
CA LEU A 80 12.68 0.97 9.54
C LEU A 80 12.90 2.23 10.38
N LEU A 81 13.73 3.18 9.91
CA LEU A 81 14.03 4.42 10.65
C LEU A 81 12.87 5.43 10.67
N ALA A 82 11.78 5.14 9.97
CA ALA A 82 10.67 6.04 9.76
C ALA A 82 9.69 6.18 10.94
N ILE A 83 9.71 5.26 11.91
CA ILE A 83 8.87 5.38 13.11
C ILE A 83 9.68 6.04 14.22
N THR A 84 9.60 7.38 14.27
CA THR A 84 10.24 8.18 15.32
C THR A 84 9.64 7.83 16.69
N PRO A 85 10.36 8.06 17.81
CA PRO A 85 9.82 7.84 19.16
C PRO A 85 8.52 8.61 19.44
N GLN A 86 8.35 9.78 18.82
CA GLN A 86 7.09 10.53 18.90
C GLN A 86 5.94 9.81 18.18
N LYS A 87 6.22 9.20 17.02
CA LYS A 87 5.25 8.41 16.28
C LYS A 87 4.88 7.13 17.02
N GLN A 88 5.86 6.45 17.63
CA GLN A 88 5.63 5.27 18.48
C GLN A 88 4.65 5.57 19.61
N ARG A 89 4.87 6.66 20.37
CA ARG A 89 3.97 7.06 21.46
C ARG A 89 2.54 7.29 20.99
N LYS A 90 2.35 7.95 19.84
CA LYS A 90 1.02 8.18 19.28
C LYS A 90 0.34 6.89 18.81
N LEU A 91 1.09 6.00 18.17
CA LEU A 91 0.60 4.69 17.75
C LEU A 91 0.19 3.84 18.96
N TRP A 92 0.98 3.85 20.04
CA TRP A 92 0.63 3.21 21.30
C TRP A 92 -0.68 3.73 21.85
N GLN A 93 -0.82 5.06 22.02
CA GLN A 93 -2.04 5.66 22.55
C GLN A 93 -3.28 5.39 21.66
N ALA A 94 -3.10 5.33 20.35
CA ALA A 94 -4.16 4.98 19.42
C ALA A 94 -4.54 3.49 19.54
N ALA A 95 -3.56 2.58 19.63
CA ALA A 95 -3.81 1.14 19.79
C ALA A 95 -4.51 0.83 21.12
N GLU A 96 -4.07 1.43 22.23
CA GLU A 96 -4.71 1.28 23.54
C GLU A 96 -6.18 1.72 23.51
N LEU A 97 -6.48 2.84 22.85
CA LEU A 97 -7.86 3.30 22.71
C LEU A 97 -8.67 2.37 21.79
N PHE A 98 -8.08 1.89 20.69
CA PHE A 98 -8.72 0.91 19.81
C PHE A 98 -9.10 -0.36 20.59
N LEU A 99 -8.17 -0.91 21.38
CA LEU A 99 -8.41 -2.12 22.17
C LEU A 99 -9.43 -1.88 23.29
N ALA A 100 -9.43 -0.71 23.93
CA ALA A 100 -10.43 -0.36 24.93
C ALA A 100 -11.85 -0.22 24.34
N GLU A 101 -11.99 0.12 23.05
CA GLU A 101 -13.27 0.17 22.35
C GLU A 101 -13.76 -1.21 21.87
N HIS A 102 -12.91 -2.24 21.93
CA HIS A 102 -13.19 -3.60 21.47
C HIS A 102 -12.84 -4.61 22.58
N GLU A 103 -13.75 -4.76 23.56
CA GLU A 103 -13.54 -5.60 24.75
C GLU A 103 -13.15 -7.05 24.41
N ASP A 104 -13.64 -7.59 23.29
CA ASP A 104 -13.31 -8.92 22.80
C ASP A 104 -11.85 -9.07 22.32
N LEU A 105 -11.14 -7.95 22.11
CA LEU A 105 -9.76 -7.92 21.65
C LEU A 105 -8.77 -7.48 22.75
N ALA A 106 -9.27 -6.97 23.89
CA ALA A 106 -8.46 -6.32 24.91
C ALA A 106 -7.39 -7.22 25.55
N ASP A 107 -7.65 -8.53 25.64
CA ASP A 107 -6.75 -9.51 26.26
C ASP A 107 -5.73 -10.11 25.29
N TYR A 108 -5.80 -9.77 23.99
CA TYR A 108 -4.87 -10.30 23.01
C TYR A 108 -3.53 -9.57 23.09
N PRO A 109 -2.39 -10.28 22.99
CA PRO A 109 -1.12 -9.60 22.82
C PRO A 109 -1.17 -8.78 21.52
N TYR A 110 -0.43 -7.69 21.46
CA TYR A 110 -0.33 -6.89 20.24
C TYR A 110 1.09 -6.42 19.93
N ARG A 111 1.34 -6.12 18.65
CA ARG A 111 2.59 -5.49 18.18
C ARG A 111 2.35 -4.53 17.01
N PHE A 112 3.38 -3.77 16.68
CA PHE A 112 3.38 -2.85 15.54
C PHE A 112 4.27 -3.37 14.42
N ASP A 113 3.75 -3.46 13.21
CA ASP A 113 4.50 -3.88 12.03
C ASP A 113 4.56 -2.75 10.99
N VAL A 114 5.54 -2.80 10.09
CA VAL A 114 5.62 -1.87 8.95
C VAL A 114 5.56 -2.66 7.65
N ALA A 115 4.62 -2.29 6.78
CA ALA A 115 4.52 -2.83 5.43
C ALA A 115 5.12 -1.84 4.41
N LEU A 116 6.10 -2.31 3.63
CA LEU A 116 6.66 -1.54 2.52
C LEU A 116 6.02 -1.99 1.21
N VAL A 117 5.35 -1.06 0.52
CA VAL A 117 4.69 -1.34 -0.76
C VAL A 117 5.45 -0.65 -1.88
N GLY A 118 6.03 -1.45 -2.78
CA GLY A 118 6.75 -0.95 -3.95
C GLY A 118 5.81 -0.52 -5.09
N ARG A 119 6.07 0.64 -5.71
CA ARG A 119 5.46 0.99 -6.99
C ARG A 119 6.15 0.25 -8.13
N LYS A 120 5.41 -0.52 -8.93
CA LYS A 120 5.87 -0.89 -10.27
C LYS A 120 5.84 0.37 -11.14
N SER A 121 7.00 0.80 -11.65
CA SER A 121 6.99 1.65 -12.83
C SER A 121 6.44 0.82 -13.97
N GLU A 122 5.47 1.33 -14.72
CA GLU A 122 5.14 0.80 -16.03
C GLU A 122 6.44 0.74 -16.83
N LEU A 123 6.95 -0.48 -17.06
CA LEU A 123 7.94 -0.67 -18.09
C LEU A 123 7.25 -0.23 -19.37
N LYS A 124 7.70 0.88 -19.97
CA LYS A 124 7.33 1.19 -21.35
C LYS A 124 7.70 -0.05 -22.15
N THR A 125 6.71 -0.83 -22.56
CA THR A 125 6.86 -1.77 -23.66
C THR A 125 7.35 -0.91 -24.81
N ALA A 126 8.65 -0.95 -25.08
CA ALA A 126 9.19 -0.39 -26.29
C ALA A 126 8.54 -1.17 -27.43
N SER A 127 7.48 -0.60 -28.00
CA SER A 127 6.94 -1.05 -29.27
C SER A 127 8.03 -0.77 -30.30
N MET A 128 8.91 -1.75 -30.49
CA MET A 128 9.80 -1.80 -31.63
C MET A 128 8.88 -2.05 -32.83
N GLY A 129 8.56 -0.96 -33.53
CA GLY A 129 7.70 -1.01 -34.70
C GLY A 129 8.36 -1.83 -35.80
N SER A 130 7.73 -2.94 -36.18
CA SER A 130 7.85 -3.44 -37.54
C SER A 130 6.85 -2.70 -38.40
N LYS A 131 7.38 -1.89 -39.33
CA LYS A 131 6.64 -1.42 -40.48
C LYS A 131 6.42 -2.62 -41.39
N ASP A 132 5.17 -3.02 -41.56
CA ASP A 132 4.73 -3.68 -42.79
C ASP A 132 3.42 -3.00 -43.19
N CYS A 133 3.42 -2.36 -44.36
CA CYS A 133 2.20 -1.86 -44.98
C CYS A 133 1.65 -2.94 -45.89
N ASP A 134 0.33 -3.07 -45.96
CA ASP A 134 -0.33 -3.64 -47.13
C ASP A 134 -1.42 -2.69 -47.64
N ARG A 135 -1.55 -2.72 -48.97
CA ARG A 135 -2.21 -1.80 -49.87
C ARG A 135 -3.54 -2.42 -50.30
N SER A 136 -4.49 -2.54 -49.38
CA SER A 136 -5.88 -2.85 -49.74
C SER A 136 -6.83 -2.29 -48.67
N GLY A 137 -7.51 -1.19 -49.00
CA GLY A 137 -8.39 -0.45 -48.09
C GLY A 137 -9.67 -1.21 -47.73
N SER A 138 -9.56 -2.18 -46.82
CA SER A 138 -10.70 -2.86 -46.18
C SER A 138 -10.78 -2.50 -44.69
N PRO A 139 -11.98 -2.44 -44.08
CA PRO A 139 -12.13 -2.07 -42.67
C PRO A 139 -11.47 -3.14 -41.79
N VAL A 140 -10.43 -2.77 -41.05
CA VAL A 140 -9.85 -3.60 -40.00
C VAL A 140 -10.88 -3.77 -38.90
N GLN A 141 -11.40 -4.99 -38.75
CA GLN A 141 -12.18 -5.40 -37.57
C GLN A 141 -11.34 -5.08 -36.33
N GLY A 142 -11.90 -4.29 -35.41
CA GLY A 142 -11.20 -3.77 -34.25
C GLY A 142 -10.54 -4.88 -33.45
N ILE A 143 -9.22 -4.81 -33.31
CA ILE A 143 -8.48 -5.64 -32.38
C ILE A 143 -9.06 -5.34 -30.98
N PRO A 144 -9.50 -6.34 -30.21
CA PRO A 144 -9.96 -6.11 -28.85
C PRO A 144 -8.78 -5.51 -28.07
N VAL A 145 -8.93 -4.25 -27.68
CA VAL A 145 -8.01 -3.60 -26.73
C VAL A 145 -8.08 -4.44 -25.46
N PRO A 146 -7.00 -5.08 -25.01
CA PRO A 146 -7.01 -5.70 -23.70
C PRO A 146 -7.25 -4.57 -22.70
N GLY A 147 -8.42 -4.57 -22.05
CA GLY A 147 -8.68 -3.72 -20.90
C GLY A 147 -7.53 -3.88 -19.89
N PRO A 148 -7.22 -2.85 -19.07
CA PRO A 148 -6.10 -2.87 -18.17
C PRO A 148 -6.13 -4.16 -17.35
N GLN A 149 -5.22 -5.08 -17.68
CA GLN A 149 -5.10 -6.35 -17.00
C GLN A 149 -4.57 -6.02 -15.61
N ILE A 150 -5.47 -6.06 -14.63
CA ILE A 150 -5.13 -5.98 -13.21
C ILE A 150 -4.12 -7.12 -12.96
N PRO A 151 -2.87 -6.82 -12.57
CA PRO A 151 -1.86 -7.85 -12.41
C PRO A 151 -2.30 -8.86 -11.34
N LYS A 152 -2.49 -10.12 -11.75
CA LYS A 152 -2.89 -11.28 -10.93
C LYS A 152 -1.79 -11.81 -9.98
N GLN A 153 -0.83 -10.96 -9.59
CA GLN A 153 0.26 -11.37 -8.71
C GLN A 153 0.36 -10.32 -7.59
N PRO A 154 0.23 -10.71 -6.31
CA PRO A 154 0.45 -9.78 -5.21
C PRO A 154 1.85 -9.20 -5.35
N VAL A 155 1.96 -7.88 -5.26
CA VAL A 155 3.24 -7.21 -5.02
C VAL A 155 3.85 -7.81 -3.76
N PRO A 156 5.18 -8.04 -3.68
CA PRO A 156 5.77 -8.45 -2.42
C PRO A 156 5.66 -7.26 -1.48
N ALA A 157 4.59 -7.23 -0.68
CA ALA A 157 4.57 -6.50 0.56
C ALA A 157 5.55 -7.24 1.46
N GLU A 158 6.72 -6.66 1.68
CA GLU A 158 7.58 -7.13 2.74
C GLU A 158 7.03 -6.54 4.03
N ILE A 159 6.34 -7.37 4.83
CA ILE A 159 6.06 -7.01 6.22
C ILE A 159 7.29 -7.38 7.02
N MET A 160 7.96 -6.35 7.52
CA MET A 160 9.04 -6.52 8.47
C MET A 160 8.43 -6.42 9.86
N PRO A 161 8.45 -7.50 10.66
CA PRO A 161 7.97 -7.44 12.03
C PRO A 161 8.83 -6.43 12.80
N LYS A 162 8.18 -5.55 13.57
CA LYS A 162 8.88 -4.60 14.42
C LYS A 162 8.50 -4.79 15.88
N SER A 163 9.35 -5.50 16.59
CA SER A 163 9.34 -5.42 18.06
C SER A 163 9.96 -4.08 18.46
N PHE A 164 9.14 -3.19 19.00
CA PHE A 164 9.58 -2.08 19.84
C PHE A 164 8.98 -2.26 21.22
#